data_AF-A0A182X5N4-F1
#
_entry.id   AF-A0A182X5N4-F1
#
_cell.length_a   1.000
_cell.length_b   1.000
_cell.length_c   1.000
_cell.angle_alpha   90.00
_cell.angle_beta   90.00
_cell.angle_gamma   90.00
#
_symmetry.space_group_name_H-M   'P 1'
#
loop_
_entity.id
_entity.type
_entity.pdbx_description
1 polymer ?
#
loop_
_entity_poly.entity_id
_entity_poly.type
_entity_poly.pdbx_seq_one_letter_code
_entity_poly.pdbx_strand_id
1 'polypeptide(L)'
;MGWRLIILGIVTLGSLFTLHLLAQDFMKLSKPLFMSSGKRDLGPSLRYNRTAALLDFESKINWNKILQTDPLKCAFSLVCQLAAGAEPQDAQAKIIYEFIAFSVENSKTVPAPLRESFENGLQYNGNLKAKDNYKQCYRRYPLCLYSARTMLRFMSLFGREAEEK
;
A
#
# COMPACT_ATOMS: atom_id res chain seq x y z
N MET A 1 18.13 -11.26 23.95
CA MET A 1 17.47 -10.10 23.29
C MET A 1 17.12 -10.33 21.82
N GLY A 2 17.69 -11.33 21.12
CA GLY A 2 17.43 -11.58 19.69
C GLY A 2 15.99 -11.97 19.31
N TRP A 3 15.29 -12.77 20.13
CA TRP A 3 13.88 -13.13 19.93
C TRP A 3 12.97 -11.92 19.71
N ARG A 4 13.19 -10.84 20.47
CA ARG A 4 12.32 -9.65 20.41
C ARG A 4 12.44 -8.93 19.08
N LEU A 5 13.65 -8.94 18.50
CA LEU A 5 13.92 -8.38 17.18
C LEU A 5 13.29 -9.23 16.07
N ILE A 6 13.30 -10.56 16.21
CA ILE A 6 12.66 -11.47 15.26
C ILE A 6 11.13 -11.25 15.24
N ILE A 7 10.50 -11.15 16.42
CA ILE A 7 9.05 -10.85 16.51
C ILE A 7 8.73 -9.48 15.92
N LEU A 8 9.53 -8.44 16.23
CA LEU A 8 9.33 -7.11 15.67
C LEU A 8 9.44 -7.10 14.13
N GLY A 9 10.37 -7.88 13.57
CA GLY A 9 10.50 -8.07 12.13
C GLY A 9 9.25 -8.70 11.51
N ILE A 10 8.78 -9.83 12.07
CA ILE A 10 7.61 -10.55 11.54
C ILE A 10 6.34 -9.69 11.60
N VAL A 11 6.12 -8.99 12.73
CA VAL A 11 4.93 -8.15 12.91
C VAL A 11 4.94 -6.99 11.90
N THR A 12 6.07 -6.30 11.76
CA THR A 12 6.24 -5.20 10.79
C THR A 12 5.99 -5.67 9.36
N LEU A 13 6.52 -6.84 8.98
CA LEU A 13 6.29 -7.43 7.65
C LEU A 13 4.81 -7.76 7.41
N GLY A 14 4.07 -8.17 8.45
CA GLY A 14 2.63 -8.45 8.37
C GLY A 14 1.79 -7.24 7.94
N SER A 15 2.11 -6.04 8.47
CA SER A 15 1.42 -4.81 8.07
C SER A 15 1.66 -4.45 6.59
N LEU A 16 2.91 -4.56 6.13
CA LEU A 16 3.30 -4.33 4.75
C LEU A 16 2.61 -5.33 3.82
N PHE A 17 2.60 -6.61 4.21
CA PHE A 17 1.90 -7.65 3.45
C PHE A 17 0.39 -7.40 3.35
N THR A 18 -0.23 -6.93 4.44
CA THR A 18 -1.66 -6.58 4.42
C THR A 18 -1.94 -5.41 3.47
N LEU A 19 -1.08 -4.38 3.46
CA LEU A 19 -1.16 -3.29 2.48
C LEU A 19 -1.01 -3.79 1.05
N HIS A 20 -0.10 -4.74 0.83
CA HIS A 20 0.11 -5.35 -0.47
C HIS A 20 -1.15 -6.07 -0.98
N LEU A 21 -1.76 -6.91 -0.14
CA LEU A 21 -3.00 -7.62 -0.48
C LEU A 21 -4.14 -6.65 -0.77
N LEU A 22 -4.32 -5.62 0.07
CA LEU A 22 -5.36 -4.61 -0.14
C LEU A 22 -5.17 -3.88 -1.48
N ALA A 23 -3.94 -3.54 -1.82
CA ALA A 23 -3.63 -2.88 -3.08
C ALA A 23 -3.87 -3.81 -4.29
N GLN A 24 -3.57 -5.11 -4.17
CA GLN A 24 -3.90 -6.09 -5.20
C GLN A 24 -5.41 -6.24 -5.39
N ASP A 25 -6.18 -6.32 -4.31
CA ASP A 25 -7.64 -6.45 -4.39
C ASP A 25 -8.29 -5.17 -4.91
N PHE A 26 -7.77 -4.00 -4.53
CA PHE A 26 -8.12 -2.73 -5.16
C PHE A 26 -7.90 -2.77 -6.68
N MET A 27 -6.77 -3.31 -7.15
CA MET A 27 -6.50 -3.44 -8.58
C MET A 27 -7.43 -4.42 -9.32
N LYS A 28 -7.83 -5.50 -8.66
CA LYS A 28 -8.82 -6.43 -9.24
C LYS A 28 -10.18 -5.75 -9.41
N LEU A 29 -10.56 -4.88 -8.48
CA LEU A 29 -11.80 -4.10 -8.53
C LEU A 29 -11.72 -2.89 -9.48
N SER A 30 -10.54 -2.30 -9.64
CA SER A 30 -10.34 -1.12 -10.48
C SER A 30 -10.30 -1.45 -11.98
N LYS A 31 -9.86 -2.66 -12.35
CA LYS A 31 -9.82 -3.11 -13.75
C LYS A 31 -11.22 -3.34 -14.34
N PRO A 32 -11.47 -2.98 -15.61
CA PRO A 32 -12.72 -3.31 -16.29
C PRO A 32 -12.86 -4.84 -16.40
N LEU A 33 -14.04 -5.36 -16.02
CA LEU A 33 -14.43 -6.78 -16.00
C LEU A 33 -14.22 -7.54 -17.33
N PHE A 34 -13.91 -6.84 -18.43
CA PHE A 34 -13.67 -7.42 -19.76
C PHE A 34 -12.31 -8.13 -19.93
N MET A 35 -11.35 -8.01 -18.99
CA MET A 35 -10.08 -8.76 -19.04
C MET A 35 -9.99 -9.92 -18.03
N SER A 36 -11.04 -10.19 -17.26
CA SER A 36 -11.12 -11.42 -16.46
C SER A 36 -11.63 -12.56 -17.35
N SER A 37 -10.76 -13.07 -18.22
CA SER A 37 -11.00 -14.30 -19.00
C SER A 37 -11.08 -15.49 -18.04
N GLY A 38 -12.25 -15.68 -17.46
CA GLY A 38 -12.58 -16.73 -16.52
C GLY A 38 -14.08 -16.71 -16.35
N LYS A 39 -14.76 -17.53 -17.15
CA LYS A 39 -16.21 -17.74 -17.22
C LYS A 39 -16.85 -17.60 -15.82
N ARG A 40 -17.34 -16.42 -15.51
CA ARG A 40 -18.36 -16.21 -14.47
C ARG A 40 -19.56 -15.71 -15.22
N ASP A 41 -20.60 -16.53 -15.24
CA ASP A 41 -21.91 -16.21 -15.77
C ASP A 41 -22.52 -15.06 -14.95
N LEU A 42 -22.10 -13.85 -15.27
CA LEU A 42 -22.72 -12.63 -14.78
C LEU A 42 -23.72 -12.21 -15.86
N GLY A 43 -24.99 -12.45 -15.56
CA GLY A 43 -26.13 -12.05 -16.37
C GLY A 43 -26.17 -10.54 -16.68
N PRO A 44 -27.14 -10.11 -17.50
CA PRO A 44 -27.07 -8.87 -18.29
C PRO A 44 -26.92 -7.62 -17.43
N SER A 45 -25.81 -6.89 -17.63
CA SER A 45 -25.72 -5.42 -17.59
C SER A 45 -26.73 -4.67 -16.70
N LEU A 46 -26.54 -4.73 -15.39
CA LEU A 46 -26.92 -3.63 -14.50
C LEU A 46 -25.63 -2.86 -14.18
N ARG A 47 -25.59 -1.58 -14.56
CA ARG A 47 -24.49 -0.62 -14.30
C ARG A 47 -23.65 -1.00 -13.07
N TYR A 48 -22.52 -1.68 -13.29
CA TYR A 48 -21.54 -1.89 -12.24
C TYR A 48 -20.94 -0.52 -11.92
N ASN A 49 -21.42 0.10 -10.84
CA ASN A 49 -20.89 1.36 -10.38
C ASN A 49 -19.55 1.09 -9.67
N ARG A 50 -18.47 1.07 -10.46
CA ARG A 50 -17.10 0.80 -9.99
C ARG A 50 -16.73 1.65 -8.78
N THR A 51 -17.08 2.92 -8.79
CA THR A 51 -16.80 3.84 -7.68
C THR A 51 -17.50 3.39 -6.40
N ALA A 52 -18.76 2.94 -6.49
CA ALA A 52 -19.48 2.41 -5.34
C ALA A 52 -18.85 1.11 -4.80
N ALA A 53 -18.37 0.22 -5.67
CA ALA A 53 -17.68 -0.99 -5.25
C ALA A 53 -16.32 -0.72 -4.58
N LEU A 54 -15.57 0.28 -5.08
CA LEU A 54 -14.32 0.71 -4.47
C LEU A 54 -14.54 1.39 -3.10
N LEU A 55 -15.59 2.20 -2.97
CA LEU A 55 -15.99 2.81 -1.70
C LEU A 55 -16.46 1.76 -0.69
N ASP A 56 -17.26 0.77 -1.12
CA ASP A 56 -17.69 -0.34 -0.28
C ASP A 56 -16.50 -1.19 0.19
N PHE A 57 -15.56 -1.52 -0.71
CA PHE A 57 -14.32 -2.21 -0.36
C PHE A 57 -13.53 -1.42 0.69
N GLU A 58 -13.32 -0.13 0.47
CA GLU A 58 -12.57 0.73 1.39
C GLU A 58 -13.23 0.80 2.77
N SER A 59 -14.57 0.90 2.82
CA SER A 59 -15.31 0.99 4.08
C SER A 59 -15.13 -0.23 4.99
N LYS A 60 -14.71 -1.37 4.43
CA LYS A 60 -14.45 -2.62 5.16
C LYS A 60 -13.03 -2.70 5.72
N ILE A 61 -12.14 -1.77 5.36
CA ILE A 61 -10.75 -1.77 5.77
C ILE A 61 -10.62 -1.22 7.19
N ASN A 62 -10.11 -2.05 8.10
CA ASN A 62 -9.76 -1.60 9.44
C ASN A 62 -8.30 -1.12 9.49
N TRP A 63 -8.09 0.13 9.06
CA TRP A 63 -6.78 0.77 9.03
C TRP A 63 -6.05 0.76 10.37
N ASN A 64 -6.78 0.98 11.47
CA ASN A 64 -6.18 0.98 12.81
C ASN A 64 -5.56 -0.37 13.15
N LYS A 65 -6.24 -1.47 12.82
CA LYS A 65 -5.72 -2.82 13.05
C LYS A 65 -4.46 -3.09 12.22
N ILE A 66 -4.47 -2.68 10.95
CA ILE A 66 -3.33 -2.87 10.04
C ILE A 66 -2.11 -2.08 10.51
N LEU A 67 -2.30 -0.82 10.90
CA LEU A 67 -1.21 0.06 11.31
C LEU A 67 -0.73 -0.24 12.74
N GLN A 68 -1.58 -0.80 13.61
CA GLN A 68 -1.16 -1.29 14.94
C GLN A 68 -0.18 -2.46 14.84
N THR A 69 -0.27 -3.25 13.76
CA THR A 69 0.70 -4.31 13.44
C THR A 69 2.00 -3.78 12.83
N ASP A 70 2.24 -2.46 12.86
CA ASP A 70 3.46 -1.84 12.35
C ASP A 70 4.21 -1.05 13.45
N PRO A 71 4.88 -1.73 14.40
CA PRO A 71 5.56 -1.06 15.49
C PRO A 71 6.73 -0.18 15.01
N LEU A 72 7.30 -0.49 13.85
CA LEU A 72 8.43 0.26 13.26
C LEU A 72 7.97 1.39 12.32
N LYS A 73 6.66 1.54 12.10
CA LYS A 73 6.07 2.55 11.19
C LYS A 73 6.57 2.43 9.75
N CYS A 74 6.92 1.21 9.32
CA CYS A 74 7.39 0.96 7.96
C CYS A 74 6.30 1.15 6.90
N ALA A 75 5.03 0.88 7.19
CA ALA A 75 3.89 1.18 6.33
C ALA A 75 3.81 2.68 6.05
N PHE A 76 3.91 3.52 7.08
CA PHE A 76 3.93 4.98 6.94
C PHE A 76 5.16 5.45 6.14
N SER A 77 6.33 4.88 6.43
CA SER A 77 7.56 5.16 5.71
C SER A 77 7.46 4.79 4.22
N LEU A 78 6.88 3.62 3.91
CA LEU A 78 6.64 3.18 2.53
C LEU A 78 5.73 4.16 1.80
N VAL A 79 4.58 4.51 2.39
CA VAL A 79 3.61 5.45 1.83
C VAL A 79 4.25 6.80 1.53
N CYS A 80 5.03 7.34 2.46
CA CYS A 80 5.78 8.57 2.26
C CYS A 80 6.79 8.43 1.11
N GLN A 81 7.57 7.35 1.09
CA GLN A 81 8.60 7.12 0.06
C GLN A 81 7.98 7.02 -1.34
N LEU A 82 6.87 6.28 -1.48
CA LEU A 82 6.15 6.13 -2.75
C LEU A 82 5.57 7.46 -3.23
N ALA A 83 4.92 8.23 -2.34
CA ALA A 83 4.40 9.56 -2.68
C ALA A 83 5.52 10.56 -3.01
N ALA A 84 6.70 10.39 -2.43
CA ALA A 84 7.92 11.14 -2.75
C ALA A 84 8.61 10.70 -4.07
N GLY A 85 8.02 9.76 -4.80
CA GLY A 85 8.50 9.30 -6.11
C GLY A 85 9.51 8.15 -6.06
N ALA A 86 9.59 7.39 -4.97
CA ALA A 86 10.42 6.19 -4.92
C ALA A 86 9.86 5.06 -5.80
N GLU A 87 10.76 4.29 -6.42
CA GLU A 87 10.45 3.11 -7.23
C GLU A 87 9.38 3.31 -8.34
N PRO A 88 9.50 4.35 -9.20
CA PRO A 88 8.47 4.68 -10.21
C PRO A 88 8.32 3.63 -11.32
N GLN A 89 9.30 2.74 -11.48
CA GLN A 89 9.27 1.66 -12.48
C GLN A 89 8.69 0.35 -11.92
N ASP A 90 8.45 0.27 -10.61
CA ASP A 90 7.93 -0.94 -9.99
C ASP A 90 6.39 -0.96 -10.06
N ALA A 91 5.84 -2.04 -10.63
CA ALA A 91 4.40 -2.17 -10.82
C ALA A 91 3.65 -2.30 -9.49
N GLN A 92 4.22 -2.99 -8.48
CA GLN A 92 3.60 -3.13 -7.17
C GLN A 92 3.59 -1.80 -6.41
N ALA A 93 4.68 -1.02 -6.52
CA ALA A 93 4.78 0.32 -5.98
C ALA A 93 3.68 1.23 -6.52
N LYS A 94 3.45 1.22 -7.85
CA LYS A 94 2.39 2.00 -8.50
C LYS A 94 1.00 1.61 -7.99
N ILE A 95 0.75 0.32 -7.85
CA ILE A 95 -0.53 -0.22 -7.35
C ILE A 95 -0.80 0.23 -5.92
N ILE A 96 0.21 0.14 -5.03
CA ILE A 96 0.09 0.59 -3.63
C ILE A 96 -0.13 2.11 -3.59
N TYR A 97 0.60 2.88 -4.40
CA TYR A 97 0.41 4.32 -4.49
C TYR A 97 -1.01 4.70 -4.93
N GLU A 98 -1.52 4.11 -6.00
CA GLU A 98 -2.87 4.40 -6.52
C GLU A 98 -3.96 4.04 -5.51
N PHE A 99 -3.83 2.91 -4.82
CA PHE A 99 -4.73 2.50 -3.75
C PHE A 99 -4.74 3.52 -2.60
N ILE A 100 -3.56 3.92 -2.10
CA ILE A 100 -3.44 4.87 -0.99
C ILE A 100 -3.96 6.26 -1.40
N ALA A 101 -3.64 6.73 -2.61
CA ALA A 101 -4.14 7.99 -3.13
C ALA A 101 -5.68 8.00 -3.15
N PHE A 102 -6.29 6.93 -3.71
CA PHE A 102 -7.74 6.77 -3.72
C PHE A 102 -8.33 6.77 -2.31
N SER A 103 -7.77 5.99 -1.39
CA SER A 103 -8.25 5.90 -0.01
C SER A 103 -8.14 7.24 0.73
N VAL A 104 -7.03 7.96 0.58
CA VAL A 104 -6.82 9.26 1.24
C VAL A 104 -7.82 10.31 0.75
N GLU A 105 -8.12 10.33 -0.55
CA GLU A 105 -9.03 11.30 -1.17
C GLU A 105 -10.51 11.00 -0.90
N ASN A 106 -10.87 9.72 -0.92
CA ASN A 106 -12.29 9.31 -0.96
C ASN A 106 -12.81 8.78 0.37
N SER A 107 -11.92 8.40 1.29
CA SER A 107 -12.32 7.79 2.55
C SER A 107 -12.14 8.68 3.78
N LYS A 108 -13.14 8.56 4.67
CA LYS A 108 -13.13 9.13 6.02
C LYS A 108 -12.51 8.17 7.06
N THR A 109 -12.33 6.90 6.74
CA THR A 109 -11.82 5.88 7.69
C THR A 109 -10.29 5.84 7.75
N VAL A 110 -9.62 6.44 6.75
CA VAL A 110 -8.17 6.58 6.73
C VAL A 110 -7.70 7.42 7.93
N PRO A 111 -6.84 6.89 8.80
CA PRO A 111 -6.38 7.58 9.99
C PRO A 111 -5.43 8.72 9.62
N ALA A 112 -5.52 9.82 10.39
CA ALA A 112 -4.77 11.04 10.14
C ALA A 112 -3.24 10.84 9.96
N PRO A 113 -2.55 9.97 10.74
CA PRO A 113 -1.12 9.73 10.53
C PRO A 113 -0.79 9.14 9.16
N LEU A 114 -1.69 8.32 8.58
CA LEU A 114 -1.48 7.73 7.25
C LEU A 114 -1.62 8.81 6.17
N ARG A 115 -2.67 9.64 6.27
CA ARG A 115 -2.88 10.80 5.39
C ARG A 115 -1.70 11.76 5.44
N GLU A 116 -1.25 12.12 6.64
CA GLU A 116 -0.09 13.00 6.85
C GLU A 116 1.19 12.40 6.22
N SER A 117 1.40 11.09 6.34
CA SER A 117 2.53 10.41 5.73
C SER A 117 2.54 10.54 4.20
N PHE A 118 1.36 10.39 3.59
CA PHE A 118 1.16 10.52 2.15
C PHE A 118 1.38 11.98 1.68
N GLU A 119 0.75 12.94 2.36
CA GLU A 119 0.88 14.37 2.06
C GLU A 119 2.33 14.86 2.18
N ASN A 120 3.05 14.45 3.22
CA ASN A 120 4.48 14.77 3.36
C ASN A 120 5.29 14.23 2.19
N GLY A 121 5.01 13.00 1.74
CA GLY A 121 5.66 12.43 0.56
C GLY A 121 5.42 13.26 -0.70
N LEU A 122 4.17 13.69 -0.93
CA LEU A 122 3.83 14.59 -2.06
C LEU A 122 4.59 15.92 -1.98
N GLN A 123 4.70 16.52 -0.79
CA GLN A 123 5.49 17.75 -0.60
C GLN A 123 6.97 17.54 -0.94
N TYR A 124 7.55 16.40 -0.57
CA TYR A 124 8.94 16.08 -0.92
C TYR A 124 9.12 15.86 -2.42
N ASN A 125 8.12 15.33 -3.13
CA ASN A 125 8.16 15.14 -4.58
C ASN A 125 8.18 16.46 -5.38
N GLY A 126 7.63 17.54 -4.82
CA GLY A 126 7.52 18.85 -5.49
C GLY A 126 8.86 19.47 -5.91
N ASN A 127 9.99 18.98 -5.36
CA ASN A 127 11.33 19.47 -5.67
C ASN A 127 11.98 18.62 -6.78
N LEU A 128 11.48 18.77 -8.02
CA LEU A 128 11.81 17.99 -9.24
C LEU A 128 13.32 17.80 -9.57
N LYS A 129 14.23 18.50 -8.88
CA LYS A 129 15.67 18.45 -9.15
C LYS A 129 16.43 17.40 -8.34
N ALA A 130 15.83 16.80 -7.30
CA ALA A 130 16.53 15.88 -6.41
C ALA A 130 16.00 14.44 -6.55
N LYS A 131 16.80 13.55 -7.15
CA LYS A 131 16.53 12.11 -7.35
C LYS A 131 16.33 11.31 -6.05
N ASP A 132 16.51 11.93 -4.89
CA ASP A 132 16.57 11.28 -3.58
C ASP A 132 15.63 11.92 -2.53
N ASN A 133 14.59 12.64 -2.96
CA ASN A 133 13.66 13.30 -2.03
C ASN A 133 12.95 12.33 -1.07
N TYR A 134 12.74 11.08 -1.49
CA TYR A 134 12.21 10.02 -0.63
C TYR A 134 13.07 9.77 0.62
N LYS A 135 14.36 10.15 0.63
CA LYS A 135 15.23 10.04 1.82
C LYS A 135 14.76 10.89 2.99
N GLN A 136 13.98 11.95 2.74
CA GLN A 136 13.39 12.77 3.79
C GLN A 136 12.38 11.97 4.64
N CYS A 137 11.75 10.94 4.05
CA CYS A 137 10.87 10.03 4.78
C CYS A 137 11.60 9.22 5.86
N TYR A 138 12.89 8.88 5.68
CA TYR A 138 13.67 8.19 6.72
C TYR A 138 13.87 9.05 7.98
N ARG A 139 13.94 10.39 7.82
CA ARG A 139 14.05 11.30 8.98
C ARG A 139 12.76 11.34 9.78
N ARG A 140 11.62 11.21 9.11
CA ARG A 140 10.29 11.20 9.74
C ARG A 140 9.99 9.85 10.41
N TYR A 141 10.46 8.75 9.83
CA TYR A 141 10.25 7.38 10.33
C TYR A 141 11.58 6.68 10.61
N PRO A 142 12.35 7.11 11.64
CA PRO A 142 13.71 6.64 11.87
C PRO A 142 13.79 5.17 12.32
N LEU A 143 12.69 4.60 12.80
CA LEU A 143 12.63 3.20 13.24
C LEU A 143 12.55 2.22 12.06
N CYS A 144 12.09 2.68 10.89
CA CYS A 144 12.03 1.84 9.72
C CYS A 144 13.34 1.93 8.92
N LEU A 145 14.14 0.87 9.00
CA LEU A 145 15.46 0.81 8.35
C LEU A 145 15.40 0.42 6.87
N TYR A 146 14.22 0.05 6.36
CA TYR A 146 14.06 -0.48 5.02
C TYR A 146 13.72 0.62 4.02
N SER A 147 14.30 0.54 2.82
CA SER A 147 13.85 1.33 1.67
C SER A 147 12.58 0.75 1.07
N ALA A 148 11.85 1.57 0.31
CA ALA A 148 10.66 1.13 -0.43
C ALA A 148 10.98 -0.10 -1.28
N ARG A 149 12.12 -0.10 -1.99
CA ARG A 149 12.61 -1.26 -2.75
C ARG A 149 12.70 -2.53 -1.91
N THR A 150 13.31 -2.44 -0.72
CA THR A 150 13.49 -3.59 0.16
C THR A 150 12.14 -4.08 0.70
N MET A 151 11.25 -3.16 1.09
CA MET A 151 9.90 -3.52 1.54
C MET A 151 9.10 -4.21 0.43
N LEU A 152 9.13 -3.67 -0.80
CA LEU A 152 8.49 -4.26 -1.98
C LEU A 152 9.03 -5.66 -2.27
N ARG A 153 10.36 -5.84 -2.23
CA ARG A 153 10.98 -7.16 -2.39
C ARG A 153 10.48 -8.15 -1.34
N PHE A 154 10.42 -7.77 -0.07
CA PHE A 154 9.87 -8.65 0.96
C PHE A 154 8.42 -9.04 0.67
N MET A 155 7.56 -8.09 0.31
CA MET A 155 6.17 -8.37 -0.05
C MET A 155 6.07 -9.32 -1.26
N SER A 156 6.95 -9.16 -2.26
CA SER A 156 6.98 -10.04 -3.43
C SER A 156 7.43 -11.48 -3.14
N LEU A 157 8.31 -11.67 -2.15
CA LEU A 157 8.80 -12.99 -1.76
C LEU A 157 7.69 -13.80 -1.07
N PHE A 158 6.95 -13.19 -0.16
CA PHE A 158 5.85 -13.85 0.56
C PHE A 158 4.55 -13.95 -0.26
N GLY A 159 4.41 -13.13 -1.32
CA GLY A 159 3.26 -13.22 -2.23
C GLY A 159 3.33 -14.40 -3.21
N ARG A 160 4.53 -14.94 -3.50
CA ARG A 160 4.72 -16.06 -4.43
C ARG A 160 4.41 -17.44 -3.82
N GLU A 161 4.49 -17.59 -2.50
CA GLU A 161 4.24 -18.88 -1.84
C GLU A 161 2.75 -19.30 -1.85
N ALA A 162 1.83 -18.39 -2.23
CA ALA A 162 0.39 -18.67 -2.28
C ALA A 162 -0.11 -19.23 -3.63
N GLU A 163 0.73 -19.32 -4.67
CA GLU A 163 0.34 -19.83 -5.99
C GLU A 163 0.83 -21.26 -6.29
N GLU A 164 1.48 -21.93 -5.34
CA GLU A 164 1.90 -23.32 -5.48
C GLU A 164 1.01 -24.26 -4.65
N LYS A 165 -0.23 -24.46 -5.13
CA LYS A 165 -1.02 -25.65 -4.79
C LYS A 165 -2.04 -26.01 -5.87
#